data_AF-A0A183D1L5-F1
#
_entry.id   AF-A0A183D1L5-F1
#
_cell.length_a   1.000
_cell.length_b   1.000
_cell.length_c   1.000
_cell.angle_alpha   90.00
_cell.angle_beta   90.00
_cell.angle_gamma   90.00
#
_symmetry.space_group_name_H-M   'P 1'
#
loop_
_entity.id
_entity.type
_entity.pdbx_description
1 polymer ?
#
loop_
_entity_poly.entity_id
_entity_poly.type
_entity_poly.pdbx_seq_one_letter_code
_entity_poly.pdbx_strand_id
1 'polypeptide(L)'
;MVIKDLEYDTVMEMLNFIYCGRCLRDVNEFAFASDLLIAADKYRLEELKSHCEKALIQALTFENVCDLLIISDIYSAPRLRHRAVEFIIQHPRNITSTPGWENVVKEHHDLVTDIVRHFDKSSSSTNDRNSNP
;
A
#
# COMPACT_ATOMS: atom_id res chain seq x y z
N MET A 1 25.86 -15.34 -2.84
CA MET A 1 24.49 -14.84 -3.09
C MET A 1 24.63 -13.34 -3.33
N VAL A 2 24.34 -12.86 -4.54
CA VAL A 2 24.42 -11.43 -4.87
C VAL A 2 23.01 -10.91 -4.98
N ILE A 3 22.67 -9.92 -4.17
CA ILE A 3 21.39 -9.22 -4.25
C ILE A 3 21.63 -8.00 -5.16
N LYS A 4 21.10 -8.04 -6.39
CA LYS A 4 21.29 -6.96 -7.37
C LYS A 4 20.14 -5.95 -7.39
N ASP A 5 19.01 -6.31 -6.80
CA ASP A 5 17.74 -5.58 -6.95
C ASP A 5 17.28 -4.89 -5.65
N LEU A 6 18.17 -4.73 -4.67
CA LEU A 6 17.87 -4.07 -3.40
C LEU A 6 19.04 -3.19 -2.99
N GLU A 7 18.73 -2.01 -2.47
CA GLU A 7 19.74 -1.12 -1.91
C GLU A 7 20.40 -1.71 -0.66
N TYR A 8 21.64 -1.30 -0.41
CA TYR A 8 22.42 -1.77 0.74
C TYR A 8 21.68 -1.59 2.06
N ASP A 9 21.05 -0.42 2.25
CA ASP A 9 20.32 -0.12 3.47
C ASP A 9 19.09 -1.03 3.65
N THR A 10 18.36 -1.31 2.57
CA THR A 10 17.21 -2.22 2.58
C THR A 10 17.62 -3.65 2.94
N VAL A 11 18.73 -4.14 2.37
CA VAL A 11 19.27 -5.47 2.69
C VAL A 11 19.74 -5.52 4.14
N MET A 12 20.44 -4.48 4.62
CA MET A 12 20.94 -4.44 5.99
C MET A 12 19.78 -4.46 6.99
N GLU A 13 18.72 -3.68 6.73
CA GLU A 13 17.58 -3.61 7.62
C GLU A 13 16.76 -4.90 7.62
N MET A 14 16.60 -5.54 6.46
CA MET A 14 16.02 -6.87 6.36
C MET A 14 16.80 -7.89 7.20
N LEU A 15 18.14 -7.88 7.13
CA LEU A 15 18.98 -8.75 7.94
C LEU A 15 18.85 -8.43 9.43
N ASN A 16 18.84 -7.16 9.82
CA ASN A 16 18.61 -6.74 11.19
C ASN A 16 17.28 -7.28 11.72
N PHE A 17 16.22 -7.20 10.91
CA PHE A 17 14.92 -7.77 11.28
C PHE A 17 15.00 -9.29 11.46
N ILE A 18 15.65 -10.02 10.55
CA ILE A 18 15.82 -11.49 10.65
C ILE A 18 16.58 -11.88 11.92
N TYR A 19 17.66 -11.18 12.26
CA TYR A 19 18.52 -11.54 13.40
C TYR A 19 18.01 -11.01 14.74
N CYS A 20 17.35 -9.85 14.77
CA CYS A 20 16.93 -9.17 16.00
C CYS A 20 15.42 -9.22 16.25
N GLY A 21 14.61 -9.66 15.27
CA GLY A 21 13.15 -9.67 15.34
C GLY A 21 12.51 -8.28 15.31
N ARG A 22 13.27 -7.23 14.95
CA ARG A 22 12.78 -5.85 14.89
C ARG A 22 13.62 -5.00 13.92
N CYS A 23 12.99 -3.96 13.38
CA CYS A 23 13.73 -2.91 12.68
C CYS A 23 14.54 -2.09 13.70
N LEU A 24 15.79 -1.82 13.37
CA LEU A 24 16.71 -0.96 14.10
C LEU A 24 16.72 0.47 13.57
N ARG A 25 16.28 0.67 12.31
CA ARG A 25 16.08 1.99 11.70
C ARG A 25 14.61 2.35 11.66
N ASP A 26 14.36 3.65 11.56
CA ASP A 26 13.03 4.19 11.36
C ASP A 26 12.58 3.94 9.91
N VAL A 27 11.40 3.36 9.74
CA VAL A 27 10.84 2.96 8.43
C VAL A 27 9.82 4.01 7.94
N ASN A 28 9.94 5.25 8.41
CA ASN A 28 9.01 6.33 8.07
C ASN A 28 9.28 6.97 6.69
N GLU A 29 10.49 6.80 6.15
CA GLU A 29 10.82 7.31 4.82
C GLU A 29 10.14 6.47 3.73
N PHE A 30 9.37 7.12 2.86
CA PHE A 30 8.55 6.47 1.84
C PHE A 30 9.33 5.53 0.92
N ALA A 31 10.46 6.00 0.36
CA ALA A 31 11.27 5.22 -0.57
C ALA A 31 11.82 3.96 0.12
N PHE A 32 12.40 4.16 1.31
CA PHE A 32 12.96 3.06 2.11
C PHE A 32 11.89 2.05 2.54
N ALA A 33 10.73 2.51 3.00
CA ALA A 33 9.63 1.65 3.39
C ALA A 33 9.05 0.85 2.21
N SER A 34 9.02 1.45 1.02
CA SER A 34 8.60 0.79 -0.22
C SER A 34 9.59 -0.31 -0.61
N ASP A 35 10.88 0.00 -0.64
CA ASP A 35 11.91 -0.98 -0.96
C ASP A 35 11.97 -2.13 0.07
N LEU A 36 11.78 -1.81 1.35
CA LEU A 36 11.74 -2.80 2.42
C LEU A 36 10.49 -3.68 2.33
N LEU A 37 9.35 -3.14 1.88
CA LEU A 37 8.15 -3.93 1.57
C LEU A 37 8.43 -4.93 0.43
N ILE A 38 9.10 -4.48 -0.64
CA ILE A 38 9.50 -5.31 -1.78
C ILE A 38 10.42 -6.44 -1.32
N ALA A 39 11.43 -6.11 -0.50
CA ALA A 39 12.31 -7.11 0.10
C ALA A 39 11.54 -8.09 0.99
N ALA A 40 10.68 -7.58 1.86
CA ALA A 40 9.89 -8.39 2.78
C ALA A 40 9.00 -9.39 2.02
N ASP A 41 8.36 -8.98 0.93
CA ASP A 41 7.58 -9.87 0.08
C ASP A 41 8.46 -10.92 -0.63
N LYS A 42 9.55 -10.46 -1.26
CA LYS A 42 10.50 -11.34 -1.98
C LYS A 42 11.08 -12.45 -1.09
N TYR A 43 11.36 -12.14 0.17
CA TYR A 43 11.92 -13.06 1.16
C TYR A 43 10.87 -13.68 2.10
N ARG A 44 9.57 -13.41 1.87
CA ARG A 44 8.43 -13.94 2.64
C ARG A 44 8.50 -13.65 4.15
N LEU A 45 8.91 -12.43 4.49
CA LEU A 45 9.00 -11.92 5.86
C LEU A 45 7.69 -11.19 6.22
N GLU A 46 6.65 -11.95 6.55
CA GLU A 46 5.29 -11.42 6.77
C GLU A 46 5.21 -10.35 7.88
N GLU A 47 5.96 -10.52 8.98
CA GLU A 47 5.97 -9.54 10.07
C GLU A 47 6.62 -8.22 9.65
N LEU A 48 7.72 -8.29 8.91
CA LEU A 48 8.39 -7.12 8.35
C LEU A 48 7.50 -6.43 7.32
N LYS A 49 6.84 -7.20 6.46
CA LYS A 49 5.88 -6.70 5.48
C LYS A 49 4.75 -5.92 6.17
N SER A 50 4.14 -6.51 7.18
CA SER A 50 3.08 -5.89 7.99
C SER A 50 3.54 -4.62 8.73
N HIS A 51 4.82 -4.54 9.09
CA HIS A 51 5.44 -3.34 9.65
C HIS A 51 5.59 -2.24 8.60
N CYS A 52 6.14 -2.57 7.42
CA CYS A 52 6.27 -1.62 6.30
C CYS A 52 4.90 -1.11 5.83
N GLU A 53 3.89 -1.98 5.75
CA GLU A 53 2.51 -1.58 5.44
C GLU A 53 1.99 -0.51 6.42
N LYS A 54 2.26 -0.65 7.73
CA LYS A 54 1.82 0.34 8.72
C LYS A 54 2.48 1.70 8.50
N ALA A 55 3.78 1.71 8.23
CA ALA A 55 4.52 2.95 7.97
C ALA A 55 4.03 3.63 6.69
N LEU A 56 3.87 2.87 5.60
CA LEU A 56 3.36 3.38 4.32
C LEU A 56 1.92 3.91 4.43
N ILE A 57 1.07 3.26 5.24
CA ILE A 57 -0.29 3.76 5.52
C ILE A 57 -0.24 5.11 6.24
N GLN A 58 0.70 5.32 7.16
CA GLN A 58 0.86 6.60 7.87
C GLN A 58 1.42 7.70 6.96
N ALA A 59 2.21 7.32 5.96
CA ALA A 59 2.78 8.23 4.97
C ALA A 59 1.85 8.49 3.76
N LEU A 60 0.60 8.01 3.77
CA LEU A 60 -0.34 8.20 2.66
C LEU A 60 -0.63 9.69 2.40
N THR A 61 -0.53 10.11 1.14
CA THR A 61 -0.83 11.44 0.64
C THR A 61 -1.61 11.35 -0.68
N PHE A 62 -2.19 12.46 -1.12
CA PHE A 62 -2.90 12.50 -2.42
C PHE A 62 -1.99 12.22 -3.61
N GLU A 63 -0.71 12.54 -3.50
CA GLU A 63 0.27 12.36 -4.57
C GLU A 63 0.78 10.91 -4.65
N ASN A 64 0.98 10.26 -3.50
CA ASN A 64 1.57 8.92 -3.45
C ASN A 64 0.57 7.75 -3.38
N VAL A 65 -0.72 8.01 -3.13
CA VAL A 65 -1.72 6.96 -2.95
C VAL A 65 -1.87 6.07 -4.19
N CYS A 66 -1.72 6.64 -5.39
CA CYS A 66 -1.81 5.90 -6.64
C CYS A 66 -0.64 4.92 -6.78
N ASP A 67 0.58 5.39 -6.51
CA ASP A 67 1.78 4.56 -6.56
C ASP A 67 1.74 3.47 -5.49
N LEU A 68 1.31 3.80 -4.27
CA LEU A 68 1.13 2.83 -3.19
C LEU A 68 0.07 1.78 -3.50
N LEU A 69 -1.00 2.16 -4.20
CA LEU A 69 -2.00 1.20 -4.63
C LEU A 69 -1.38 0.17 -5.59
N ILE A 70 -0.61 0.63 -6.58
CA ILE A 70 0.07 -0.24 -7.54
C ILE A 70 1.09 -1.15 -6.82
N ILE A 71 1.94 -0.57 -5.97
CA ILE A 71 2.92 -1.31 -5.17
C ILE A 71 2.21 -2.38 -4.31
N SER A 72 1.11 -2.01 -3.65
CA SER A 72 0.38 -2.92 -2.79
C SER A 72 -0.26 -4.09 -3.54
N ASP A 73 -0.63 -3.90 -4.80
CA ASP A 73 -1.19 -4.94 -5.65
C ASP A 73 -0.09 -5.89 -6.15
N ILE A 74 1.03 -5.34 -6.65
CA ILE A 74 2.17 -6.10 -7.16
C ILE A 74 2.80 -6.96 -6.05
N TYR A 75 3.07 -6.36 -4.88
CA TYR A 75 3.74 -7.03 -3.76
C TYR A 75 2.76 -7.60 -2.74
N SER A 76 1.50 -7.81 -3.15
CA SER A 76 0.48 -8.51 -2.35
C SER A 76 0.38 -7.99 -0.91
N ALA A 77 0.28 -6.68 -0.71
CA ALA A 77 0.19 -6.03 0.59
C ALA A 77 -1.28 -5.61 0.89
N PRO A 78 -2.12 -6.52 1.42
CA PRO A 78 -3.57 -6.33 1.44
C PRO A 78 -4.03 -5.22 2.38
N ARG A 79 -3.30 -4.94 3.48
CA ARG A 79 -3.71 -3.89 4.43
C ARG A 79 -3.43 -2.52 3.85
N LEU A 80 -2.28 -2.36 3.19
CA LEU A 80 -1.95 -1.16 2.44
C LEU A 80 -2.94 -0.93 1.29
N ARG A 81 -3.23 -1.97 0.50
CA ARG A 81 -4.22 -1.91 -0.59
C ARG A 81 -5.57 -1.44 -0.11
N HIS A 82 -6.09 -2.04 0.97
CA HIS A 82 -7.38 -1.67 1.53
C HIS A 82 -7.42 -0.20 1.96
N ARG A 83 -6.39 0.29 2.66
CA ARG A 83 -6.32 1.68 3.10
C ARG A 83 -6.12 2.66 1.94
N ALA A 84 -5.37 2.30 0.91
CA ALA A 84 -5.22 3.11 -0.28
C ALA A 84 -6.57 3.26 -1.01
N VAL A 85 -7.31 2.16 -1.21
CA VAL A 85 -8.66 2.19 -1.81
C VAL A 85 -9.63 3.02 -0.97
N GLU A 86 -9.62 2.86 0.36
CA GLU A 86 -10.45 3.65 1.27
C GLU A 86 -10.14 5.16 1.16
N PHE A 87 -8.85 5.52 1.12
CA PHE A 87 -8.42 6.90 0.96
C PHE A 87 -8.86 7.49 -0.38
N ILE A 88 -8.83 6.70 -1.45
CA ILE A 88 -9.33 7.09 -2.79
C ILE A 88 -10.84 7.38 -2.76
N ILE A 89 -11.60 6.50 -2.12
CA ILE A 89 -13.06 6.64 -2.00
C ILE A 89 -13.46 7.84 -1.14
N GLN A 90 -12.68 8.18 -0.11
CA GLN A 90 -12.93 9.34 0.75
C GLN A 90 -12.63 10.67 0.06
N HIS A 91 -11.64 10.71 -0.85
CA HIS A 91 -11.17 11.93 -1.50
C HIS A 91 -11.12 11.85 -3.04
N PRO A 92 -12.21 11.43 -3.72
CA PRO A 92 -12.16 11.15 -5.15
C PRO A 92 -11.82 12.38 -5.97
N ARG A 93 -12.34 13.57 -5.63
CA ARG A 93 -12.10 14.81 -6.39
C ARG A 93 -10.62 15.23 -6.41
N ASN A 94 -9.95 15.07 -5.26
CA ASN A 94 -8.55 15.42 -5.12
C ASN A 94 -7.67 14.45 -5.90
N ILE A 95 -8.02 13.17 -5.88
CA ILE A 95 -7.21 12.10 -6.48
C ILE A 95 -7.44 11.99 -7.98
N THR A 96 -8.67 12.14 -8.47
CA THR A 96 -8.93 12.11 -9.92
C THR A 96 -8.26 13.25 -10.69
N SER A 97 -7.81 14.29 -9.98
CA SER A 97 -7.08 15.42 -10.55
C SER A 97 -5.56 15.22 -10.55
N THR A 98 -5.04 14.15 -9.94
CA THR A 98 -3.59 13.89 -9.90
C THR A 98 -3.13 13.15 -11.15
N PRO A 99 -1.88 13.38 -11.61
CA PRO A 99 -1.33 12.65 -12.75
C PRO A 99 -1.17 11.14 -12.44
N GLY A 100 -0.97 10.78 -11.18
CA GLY A 100 -0.91 9.37 -10.75
C GLY A 100 -2.21 8.62 -11.04
N TRP A 101 -3.36 9.26 -10.86
CA TRP A 101 -4.65 8.65 -11.18
C TRP A 101 -4.81 8.40 -12.68
N GLU A 102 -4.38 9.34 -13.53
CA GLU A 102 -4.39 9.11 -14.98
C GLU A 102 -3.54 7.90 -15.36
N ASN A 103 -2.40 7.69 -14.68
CA ASN A 103 -1.56 6.53 -14.94
C ASN A 103 -2.25 5.22 -14.53
N VAL A 104 -2.86 5.18 -13.34
CA VAL A 104 -3.65 4.03 -12.88
C VAL A 104 -4.77 3.71 -13.87
N VAL A 105 -5.45 4.73 -14.40
CA VAL A 105 -6.53 4.55 -15.39
C VAL A 105 -6.02 4.03 -16.73
N LYS A 106 -4.79 4.39 -17.15
CA LYS A 106 -4.21 3.96 -18.44
C LYS A 106 -3.53 2.59 -18.37
N GLU A 107 -2.82 2.30 -17.29
CA GLU A 107 -1.96 1.13 -17.17
C GLU A 107 -2.56 0.01 -16.32
N HIS A 108 -3.49 0.34 -15.42
CA HIS A 108 -4.03 -0.59 -14.42
C HIS A 108 -5.58 -0.55 -14.34
N HIS A 109 -6.25 -0.85 -15.46
CA HIS A 109 -7.72 -0.87 -15.55
C HIS A 109 -8.41 -1.80 -14.52
N ASP A 110 -7.74 -2.89 -14.15
CA ASP A 110 -8.25 -3.85 -13.17
C ASP A 110 -8.39 -3.20 -11.78
N LEU A 111 -7.43 -2.36 -11.38
CA LEU A 111 -7.46 -1.65 -10.11
C LEU A 111 -8.63 -0.67 -10.04
N VAL A 112 -8.90 0.06 -11.13
CA VAL A 112 -10.03 0.99 -11.20
C VAL A 112 -11.35 0.24 -11.04
N THR A 113 -11.50 -0.88 -11.73
CA THR A 113 -12.69 -1.72 -11.65
C THR A 113 -12.92 -2.22 -10.23
N ASP A 114 -11.85 -2.61 -9.54
CA ASP A 114 -11.91 -3.04 -8.15
C ASP A 114 -12.27 -1.91 -7.18
N ILE A 115 -11.73 -0.71 -7.36
CA ILE A 115 -12.13 0.47 -6.58
C ILE A 115 -13.63 0.75 -6.74
N VAL A 116 -14.13 0.72 -7.98
CA VAL A 116 -15.55 0.97 -8.27
C VAL A 116 -16.44 -0.12 -7.64
N ARG A 117 -16.04 -1.38 -7.69
CA ARG A 117 -16.75 -2.48 -7.00
C ARG A 117 -16.74 -2.31 -5.48
N HIS A 118 -15.62 -1.86 -4.91
CA HIS A 118 -15.51 -1.59 -3.48
C HIS A 118 -16.38 -0.42 -3.05
N PHE A 119 -16.48 0.61 -3.90
CA PHE A 119 -17.39 1.74 -3.70
C PHE A 119 -18.85 1.27 -3.64
N ASP A 120 -19.29 0.47 -4.61
CA ASP A 120 -20.66 -0.05 -4.67
C ASP A 120 -21.03 -0.85 -3.41
N LYS A 121 -20.13 -1.73 -2.95
CA LYS A 121 -20.31 -2.51 -1.69
C LYS A 121 -20.33 -1.64 -0.42
N SER A 122 -19.57 -0.55 -0.39
CA SER A 122 -19.60 0.39 0.74
C SER A 122 -20.94 1.15 0.81
N SER A 123 -21.56 1.42 -0.34
CA SER A 123 -22.85 2.10 -0.41
C SER A 123 -24.02 1.22 0.07
N SER A 124 -23.99 -0.09 -0.21
CA SER A 124 -25.04 -1.03 0.24
C SER A 124 -25.03 -1.26 1.75
N SER A 125 -23.87 -1.19 2.41
CA SER A 125 -23.74 -1.40 3.87
C SER A 125 -24.30 -0.25 4.72
N THR A 126 -24.55 0.92 4.11
CA THR A 126 -25.08 2.10 4.81
C THR A 126 -26.61 2.11 4.85
N ASN A 127 -27.29 1.33 4.00
CA ASN A 127 -28.76 1.35 3.90
C ASN A 127 -29.49 0.42 4.90
N ASP A 128 -28.78 -0.49 5.57
CA ASP A 128 -29.39 -1.44 6.52
C ASP A 128 -29.52 -0.92 7.97
N ARG A 129 -29.05 0.30 8.26
CA ARG A 129 -29.17 0.90 9.61
C ARG A 129 -30.37 1.83 9.80
N ASN A 130 -31.14 2.14 8.75
CA ASN A 130 -32.26 3.08 8.83
C ASN A 130 -33.64 2.44 8.63
N SER A 131 -33.72 1.12 8.75
CA SER A 131 -34.98 0.37 8.75
C SER A 131 -35.11 -0.42 10.04
N ASN A 132 -35.45 0.27 11.13
CA ASN A 132 -36.23 -0.38 12.18
C ASN A 132 -37.24 0.64 12.76
N PRO A 133 -38.51 0.25 12.92
CA PRO A 133 -39.63 1.13 13.26
C PRO A 133 -39.60 1.63 14.71
#